data_AF-A0A3D0NKF7-F1
#
_entry.id   AF-A0A3D0NKF7-F1
#
_cell.length_a   1.000
_cell.length_b   1.000
_cell.length_c   1.000
_cell.angle_alpha   90.00
_cell.angle_beta   90.00
_cell.angle_gamma   90.00
#
_symmetry.space_group_name_H-M   'P 1'
#
loop_
_entity.id
_entity.type
_entity.pdbx_description
1 polymer ?
#
loop_
_entity_poly.entity_id
_entity_poly.type
_entity_poly.pdbx_seq_one_letter_code
_entity_poly.pdbx_strand_id
1 'polypeptide(L)'
;MSTSPARVGRRRSTTRDHIADVALDLFATYGFSEISVDDVAIASGIARRTLFRYYASKNAIPWGDFDSYLGHFAELLDRTDPAAPIGPTLRAALLDFNTFDETGTALHRQRMQVILQSAELQAYSMTMYAGWRAVVADFVARRTGARVSDLIPQTLAWLMLGVALSAHEFWLADESVSLPQALGDAFDTMADGQDLDARLNRERR
;
A
#
# COMPACT_ATOMS: atom_id res chain seq x y z
N MET A 1 -22.52 17.08 18.58
CA MET A 1 -21.68 16.02 19.19
C MET A 1 -20.75 15.53 18.11
N SER A 2 -19.50 15.98 18.13
CA SER A 2 -18.52 15.69 17.08
C SER A 2 -17.72 14.44 17.48
N THR A 3 -17.89 13.36 16.75
CA THR A 3 -17.11 12.12 16.88
C THR A 3 -15.77 12.30 16.19
N SER A 4 -14.68 12.36 16.98
CA SER A 4 -13.31 12.27 16.48
C SER A 4 -13.07 10.91 15.80
N PRO A 5 -12.41 10.84 14.63
CA PRO A 5 -12.01 9.57 14.05
C PRO A 5 -10.88 8.98 14.91
N ALA A 6 -11.05 7.73 15.34
CA ALA A 6 -10.02 7.00 16.05
C ALA A 6 -8.79 6.81 15.14
N ARG A 7 -7.69 7.50 15.46
CA ARG A 7 -6.37 7.27 14.84
C ARG A 7 -5.99 5.80 15.01
N VAL A 8 -5.49 5.19 13.95
CA VAL A 8 -4.94 3.83 13.91
C VAL A 8 -3.93 3.67 15.05
N GLY A 9 -4.36 3.03 16.13
CA GLY A 9 -3.65 2.97 17.40
C GLY A 9 -3.76 1.61 18.06
N ARG A 10 -3.65 0.52 17.29
CA ARG A 10 -3.31 -0.78 17.89
C ARG A 10 -1.80 -0.77 18.09
N ARG A 11 -1.34 -0.64 19.34
CA ARG A 11 0.09 -0.63 19.71
C ARG A 11 0.78 -1.85 19.10
N ARG A 12 1.45 -1.62 17.98
CA ARG A 12 2.32 -2.57 17.29
C ARG A 12 3.46 -2.96 18.24
N SER A 13 4.12 -4.08 17.97
CA SER A 13 5.41 -4.37 18.59
C SER A 13 6.35 -3.22 18.19
N THR A 14 6.54 -2.24 19.06
CA THR A 14 7.37 -1.03 18.83
C THR A 14 8.74 -1.38 18.27
N THR A 15 9.25 -2.58 18.60
CA THR A 15 10.49 -3.14 18.06
C THR A 15 10.45 -3.47 16.57
N ARG A 16 9.33 -3.97 16.00
CA ARG A 16 9.25 -4.36 14.59
C ARG A 16 9.24 -3.13 13.69
N ASP A 17 8.37 -2.15 13.99
CA ASP A 17 8.32 -0.90 13.24
C ASP A 17 9.64 -0.13 13.37
N HIS A 18 10.22 -0.05 14.57
CA HIS A 18 11.51 0.61 14.77
C HIS A 18 12.63 0.02 13.88
N ILE A 19 12.72 -1.31 13.77
CA ILE A 19 13.68 -1.95 12.86
C ILE A 19 13.39 -1.57 11.40
N ALA A 20 12.12 -1.52 11.00
CA ALA A 20 11.76 -1.14 9.63
C ALA A 20 12.14 0.32 9.34
N ASP A 21 11.88 1.23 10.27
CA ASP A 21 12.19 2.66 10.12
C ASP A 21 13.71 2.86 9.97
N VAL A 22 14.52 2.28 10.86
CA VAL A 22 15.99 2.32 10.76
C VAL A 22 16.49 1.71 9.45
N ALA A 23 15.91 0.58 9.03
CA ALA A 23 16.30 -0.05 7.77
C ALA A 23 15.94 0.82 6.56
N LEU A 24 14.77 1.45 6.55
CA LEU A 24 14.33 2.34 5.48
C LEU A 24 15.23 3.57 5.37
N ASP A 25 15.72 4.12 6.49
CA ASP A 25 16.72 5.19 6.50
C ASP A 25 18.02 4.76 5.83
N LEU A 26 18.53 3.58 6.17
CA LEU A 26 19.73 3.03 5.54
C LEU A 26 19.52 2.76 4.04
N PHE A 27 18.40 2.11 3.67
CA PHE A 27 18.11 1.77 2.28
C PHE A 27 17.92 3.01 1.42
N ALA A 28 17.26 4.05 1.93
CA ALA A 28 17.08 5.31 1.22
C ALA A 28 18.40 6.10 1.08
N THR A 29 19.27 6.04 2.09
CA THR A 29 20.54 6.80 2.08
C THR A 29 21.62 6.15 1.23
N TYR A 30 21.78 4.83 1.33
CA TYR A 30 22.92 4.12 0.73
C TYR A 30 22.52 3.20 -0.43
N GLY A 31 21.23 3.06 -0.70
CA GLY A 31 20.70 2.12 -1.68
C GLY A 31 20.40 0.76 -1.07
N PHE A 32 19.32 0.13 -1.53
CA PHE A 32 18.87 -1.16 -0.99
C PHE A 32 19.96 -2.23 -1.10
N SER A 33 20.57 -2.42 -2.28
CA SER A 33 21.52 -3.52 -2.52
C SER A 33 22.82 -3.41 -1.68
N GLU A 34 23.27 -2.20 -1.36
CA GLU A 34 24.52 -1.98 -0.61
C GLU A 34 24.42 -2.31 0.89
N ILE A 35 23.21 -2.28 1.46
CA ILE A 35 23.00 -2.50 2.89
C ILE A 35 22.80 -3.98 3.20
N SER A 36 23.61 -4.56 4.07
CA SER A 36 23.42 -5.92 4.54
C SER A 36 22.40 -6.01 5.69
N VAL A 37 21.90 -7.21 5.97
CA VAL A 37 21.08 -7.43 7.18
C VAL A 37 21.86 -7.26 8.48
N ASP A 38 23.19 -7.38 8.45
CA ASP A 38 24.04 -7.15 9.61
C ASP A 38 24.14 -5.65 9.89
N ASP A 39 24.25 -4.82 8.86
CA ASP A 39 24.24 -3.36 9.00
C ASP A 39 22.93 -2.87 9.63
N VAL A 40 21.80 -3.41 9.15
CA VAL A 40 20.47 -3.12 9.74
C VAL A 40 20.41 -3.55 11.20
N ALA A 41 20.92 -4.75 11.54
CA ALA A 41 20.90 -5.24 12.91
C ALA A 41 21.76 -4.37 13.84
N ILE A 42 22.97 -3.99 13.40
CA ILE A 42 23.89 -3.10 14.11
C ILE A 42 23.24 -1.73 14.33
N ALA A 43 22.71 -1.12 13.27
CA ALA A 43 22.05 0.19 13.35
C ALA A 43 20.80 0.17 14.24
N SER A 44 20.08 -0.95 14.27
CA SER A 44 18.90 -1.16 15.13
C SER A 44 19.27 -1.55 16.58
N GLY A 45 20.56 -1.69 16.91
CA GLY A 45 21.01 -2.08 18.25
C GLY A 45 20.63 -3.51 18.65
N ILE A 46 20.48 -4.42 17.69
CA ILE A 46 20.06 -5.81 17.94
C ILE A 46 21.02 -6.83 17.29
N ALA A 47 20.97 -8.06 17.77
CA ALA A 47 21.67 -9.17 17.11
C ALA A 47 20.96 -9.58 15.80
N ARG A 48 21.72 -10.04 14.80
CA ARG A 48 21.21 -10.62 13.53
C ARG A 48 20.09 -11.64 13.76
N ARG A 49 20.26 -12.55 14.74
CA ARG A 49 19.24 -13.56 15.11
C ARG A 49 17.92 -12.93 15.58
N THR A 50 17.98 -11.79 16.26
CA THR A 50 16.79 -11.05 16.70
C THR A 50 16.08 -10.45 15.50
N LEU A 51 16.81 -9.88 14.53
CA LEU A 51 16.22 -9.35 13.29
C LEU A 51 15.43 -10.45 12.54
N PHE A 52 16.04 -11.63 12.37
CA PHE A 52 15.38 -12.76 11.69
C PHE A 52 14.17 -13.35 12.41
N ARG A 53 13.98 -13.04 13.70
CA ARG A 53 12.75 -13.38 14.43
C ARG A 53 11.56 -12.52 13.97
N TYR A 54 11.83 -11.29 13.50
CA TYR A 54 10.80 -10.38 12.99
C TYR A 54 10.65 -10.49 11.47
N TYR A 55 11.75 -10.63 10.73
CA TYR A 55 11.73 -10.59 9.27
C TYR A 55 12.38 -11.83 8.67
N ALA A 56 11.67 -12.51 7.77
CA ALA A 56 12.19 -13.72 7.12
C ALA A 56 13.38 -13.46 6.18
N SER A 57 13.50 -12.23 5.68
CA SER A 57 14.56 -11.80 4.76
C SER A 57 14.74 -10.29 4.83
N LYS A 58 15.84 -9.78 4.23
CA LYS A 58 16.04 -8.34 3.99
C LYS A 58 14.87 -7.73 3.22
N ASN A 59 14.39 -8.44 2.20
CA ASN A 59 13.33 -7.99 1.30
C ASN A 59 11.98 -7.86 2.02
N ALA A 60 11.78 -8.55 3.14
CA ALA A 60 10.58 -8.43 3.95
C ALA A 60 10.56 -7.18 4.85
N ILE A 61 11.72 -6.56 5.12
CA ILE A 61 11.84 -5.45 6.08
C ILE A 61 11.03 -4.21 5.62
N PRO A 62 11.13 -3.74 4.36
CA PRO A 62 10.36 -2.58 3.91
C PRO A 62 8.84 -2.76 4.00
N TRP A 63 8.35 -4.00 4.02
CA TRP A 63 6.93 -4.31 4.10
C TRP A 63 6.39 -4.31 5.54
N GLY A 64 7.27 -4.28 6.55
CA GLY A 64 6.89 -4.22 7.96
C GLY A 64 6.03 -5.40 8.40
N ASP A 65 4.95 -5.11 9.11
CA ASP A 65 3.92 -6.09 9.46
C ASP A 65 2.79 -6.12 8.42
N PHE A 66 3.12 -6.61 7.22
CA PHE A 66 2.21 -6.53 6.08
C PHE A 66 0.89 -7.27 6.31
N ASP A 67 0.91 -8.39 7.04
CA ASP A 67 -0.30 -9.13 7.37
C ASP A 67 -1.28 -8.28 8.21
N SER A 68 -0.75 -7.50 9.17
CA SER A 68 -1.56 -6.54 9.92
C SER A 68 -2.12 -5.43 9.02
N TYR A 69 -1.38 -5.00 8.00
CA TYR A 69 -1.89 -4.03 7.02
C TYR A 69 -3.00 -4.62 6.15
N LEU A 70 -2.86 -5.87 5.68
CA LEU A 70 -3.91 -6.58 4.94
C LEU A 70 -5.18 -6.75 5.77
N GLY A 71 -5.03 -7.12 7.06
CA GLY A 71 -6.15 -7.23 7.99
C GLY A 71 -6.87 -5.88 8.19
N HIS A 72 -6.12 -4.78 8.30
CA HIS A 72 -6.70 -3.45 8.38
C HIS A 72 -7.44 -3.05 7.09
N PHE A 73 -6.88 -3.37 5.92
CA PHE A 73 -7.53 -3.09 4.66
C PHE A 73 -8.85 -3.88 4.49
N ALA A 74 -8.86 -5.14 4.90
CA ALA A 74 -10.09 -5.95 4.93
C ALA A 74 -11.14 -5.34 5.88
N GLU A 75 -10.74 -4.88 7.07
CA GLU A 75 -11.64 -4.22 8.03
C GLU A 75 -12.25 -2.93 7.44
N LEU A 76 -11.47 -2.14 6.69
CA LEU A 76 -11.98 -0.94 6.00
C LEU A 76 -13.05 -1.27 4.94
N LEU A 77 -12.89 -2.40 4.24
CA LEU A 77 -13.88 -2.87 3.27
C LEU A 77 -15.14 -3.39 3.98
N ASP A 78 -14.98 -4.17 5.05
CA ASP A 78 -16.08 -4.84 5.76
C ASP A 78 -16.93 -3.90 6.61
N ARG A 79 -16.40 -2.75 7.05
CA ARG A 79 -17.16 -1.76 7.82
C ARG A 79 -18.14 -0.92 7.00
N THR A 80 -18.14 -1.08 5.67
CA THR A 80 -19.01 -0.32 4.77
C THR A 80 -20.42 -0.93 4.73
N ASP A 81 -21.44 -0.10 4.48
CA ASP A 81 -22.82 -0.58 4.31
C ASP A 81 -22.89 -1.69 3.23
N PRO A 82 -23.43 -2.89 3.54
CA PRO A 82 -23.61 -3.96 2.58
C PRO A 82 -24.43 -3.59 1.35
N ALA A 83 -25.26 -2.53 1.42
CA ALA A 83 -26.01 -1.99 0.29
C ALA A 83 -25.22 -0.96 -0.56
N ALA A 84 -24.06 -0.47 -0.10
CA ALA A 84 -23.28 0.53 -0.83
C ALA A 84 -22.70 -0.03 -2.13
N PRO A 85 -22.69 0.70 -3.25
CA PRO A 85 -22.12 0.22 -4.51
C PRO A 85 -20.62 -0.12 -4.39
N ILE A 86 -20.18 -1.22 -5.02
CA ILE A 86 -18.82 -1.76 -4.89
C ILE A 86 -17.74 -0.74 -5.27
N GLY A 87 -17.89 -0.01 -6.39
CA GLY A 87 -16.89 0.95 -6.87
C GLY A 87 -16.56 2.05 -5.85
N PRO A 88 -17.56 2.85 -5.40
CA PRO A 88 -17.38 3.81 -4.31
C PRO A 88 -16.81 3.22 -3.03
N THR A 89 -17.19 1.99 -2.64
CA THR A 89 -16.60 1.31 -1.48
C THR A 89 -15.11 1.04 -1.67
N LEU A 90 -14.70 0.52 -2.84
CA LEU A 90 -13.30 0.28 -3.16
C LEU A 90 -12.48 1.58 -3.16
N ARG A 91 -13.03 2.65 -3.74
CA ARG A 91 -12.40 3.98 -3.75
C ARG A 91 -12.17 4.50 -2.33
N ALA A 92 -13.21 4.47 -1.49
CA ALA A 92 -13.14 4.96 -0.11
C ALA A 92 -12.12 4.14 0.70
N ALA A 93 -12.16 2.80 0.60
CA ALA A 93 -11.22 1.95 1.31
C ALA A 93 -9.76 2.16 0.84
N LEU A 94 -9.52 2.40 -0.45
CA LEU A 94 -8.18 2.71 -0.96
C LEU A 94 -7.64 4.03 -0.39
N LEU A 95 -8.47 5.07 -0.33
CA LEU A 95 -8.08 6.36 0.23
C LEU A 95 -7.87 6.29 1.74
N ASP A 96 -8.80 5.66 2.48
CA ASP A 96 -8.69 5.49 3.93
C ASP A 96 -7.44 4.68 4.29
N PHE A 97 -7.13 3.61 3.54
CA PHE A 97 -5.95 2.77 3.76
C PHE A 97 -4.62 3.51 3.55
N ASN A 98 -4.61 4.53 2.69
CA ASN A 98 -3.43 5.35 2.38
C ASN A 98 -3.48 6.75 3.02
N THR A 99 -4.29 6.92 4.07
CA THR A 99 -4.36 8.17 4.82
C THR A 99 -3.41 8.14 6.00
N PHE A 100 -2.49 9.10 6.05
CA PHE A 100 -1.48 9.24 7.09
C PHE A 100 -1.47 10.67 7.64
N ASP A 101 -0.90 10.88 8.82
CA ASP A 101 -0.49 12.23 9.23
C ASP A 101 0.79 12.67 8.49
N GLU A 102 1.26 13.89 8.71
CA GLU A 102 2.42 14.45 8.00
C GLU A 102 3.67 13.57 8.17
N THR A 103 3.96 13.13 9.39
CA THR A 103 5.08 12.24 9.69
C THR A 103 4.91 10.88 9.03
N GLY A 104 3.72 10.29 9.10
CA GLY A 104 3.42 9.02 8.44
C GLY A 104 3.51 9.11 6.91
N THR A 105 3.17 10.25 6.33
CA THR A 105 3.27 10.49 4.88
C THR A 105 4.72 10.49 4.42
N ALA A 106 5.62 11.17 5.16
CA ALA A 106 7.04 11.18 4.84
C ALA A 106 7.67 9.77 4.91
N LEU A 107 7.35 9.02 5.98
CA LEU A 107 7.84 7.64 6.15
C LEU A 107 7.28 6.71 5.07
N HIS A 108 5.99 6.85 4.72
CA HIS A 108 5.38 6.07 3.64
C HIS A 108 6.01 6.41 2.29
N ARG A 109 6.35 7.68 2.04
CA ARG A 109 7.04 8.10 0.81
C ARG A 109 8.38 7.40 0.69
N GLN A 110 9.19 7.44 1.74
CA GLN A 110 10.49 6.77 1.78
C GLN A 110 10.36 5.26 1.59
N ARG A 111 9.36 4.63 2.24
CA ARG A 111 9.06 3.21 2.06
C ARG A 111 8.74 2.87 0.61
N MET A 112 7.85 3.63 -0.02
CA MET A 112 7.43 3.40 -1.40
C MET A 112 8.55 3.71 -2.40
N GLN A 113 9.41 4.69 -2.11
CA GLN A 113 10.61 4.95 -2.90
C GLN A 113 11.53 3.73 -2.90
N VAL A 114 11.84 3.17 -1.72
CA VAL A 114 12.67 1.96 -1.59
C VAL A 114 12.04 0.78 -2.33
N ILE A 115 10.74 0.54 -2.18
CA ILE A 115 10.04 -0.59 -2.80
C ILE A 115 9.95 -0.45 -4.33
N LEU A 116 9.58 0.73 -4.84
CA LEU A 116 9.31 0.95 -6.26
C LEU A 116 10.59 1.15 -7.09
N GLN A 117 11.65 1.69 -6.50
CA GLN A 117 12.89 2.01 -7.22
C GLN A 117 13.99 0.93 -7.07
N SER A 118 13.73 -0.17 -6.36
CA SER A 118 14.65 -1.30 -6.21
C SER A 118 14.20 -2.50 -7.05
N ALA A 119 15.03 -2.93 -8.00
CA ALA A 119 14.74 -4.10 -8.85
C ALA A 119 14.55 -5.40 -8.04
N GLU A 120 15.35 -5.59 -6.98
CA GLU A 120 15.23 -6.75 -6.08
C GLU A 120 13.89 -6.75 -5.33
N LEU A 121 13.43 -5.57 -4.89
CA LEU A 121 12.14 -5.46 -4.21
C LEU A 121 10.97 -5.54 -5.18
N GLN A 122 11.11 -5.08 -6.42
CA GLN A 122 10.11 -5.27 -7.46
C GLN A 122 9.87 -6.76 -7.78
N ALA A 123 10.90 -7.60 -7.75
CA ALA A 123 10.72 -9.04 -7.88
C ALA A 123 10.00 -9.65 -6.67
N TYR A 124 10.34 -9.21 -5.45
CA TYR A 124 9.72 -9.69 -4.21
C TYR A 124 8.26 -9.21 -4.04
N SER A 125 7.95 -8.00 -4.52
CA SER A 125 6.67 -7.31 -4.33
C SER A 125 5.50 -8.09 -4.94
N MET A 126 5.73 -8.88 -5.98
CA MET A 126 4.68 -9.69 -6.62
C MET A 126 3.97 -10.63 -5.64
N THR A 127 4.70 -11.19 -4.66
CA THR A 127 4.12 -12.01 -3.58
C THR A 127 3.25 -11.17 -2.65
N MET A 128 3.73 -9.97 -2.29
CA MET A 128 3.03 -9.06 -1.38
C MET A 128 1.76 -8.50 -2.03
N TYR A 129 1.85 -8.08 -3.28
CA TYR A 129 0.72 -7.62 -4.08
C TYR A 129 -0.32 -8.73 -4.32
N ALA A 130 0.08 -10.00 -4.35
CA ALA A 130 -0.89 -11.10 -4.40
C ALA A 130 -1.76 -11.16 -3.15
N GLY A 131 -1.18 -10.99 -1.96
CA GLY A 131 -1.94 -10.90 -0.71
C GLY A 131 -2.89 -9.70 -0.69
N TRP A 132 -2.42 -8.53 -1.13
CA TRP A 132 -3.25 -7.33 -1.22
C TRP A 132 -4.43 -7.50 -2.19
N ARG A 133 -4.18 -8.07 -3.38
CA ARG A 133 -5.23 -8.39 -4.36
C ARG A 133 -6.23 -9.42 -3.83
N ALA A 134 -5.78 -10.39 -3.03
CA ALA A 134 -6.66 -11.39 -2.45
C ALA A 134 -7.72 -10.75 -1.54
N VAL A 135 -7.37 -9.72 -0.75
CA VAL A 135 -8.32 -8.97 0.08
C VAL A 135 -9.42 -8.34 -0.77
N VAL A 136 -9.06 -7.68 -1.87
CA VAL A 136 -10.03 -7.04 -2.78
C VAL A 136 -10.93 -8.09 -3.45
N ALA A 137 -10.33 -9.17 -3.98
CA ALA A 137 -11.08 -10.22 -4.67
C ALA A 137 -12.06 -10.93 -3.72
N ASP A 138 -11.65 -11.20 -2.49
CA ASP A 138 -12.47 -11.82 -1.45
C ASP A 138 -13.67 -10.93 -1.08
N PHE A 139 -13.45 -9.62 -0.89
CA PHE A 139 -14.53 -8.66 -0.68
C PHE A 139 -15.54 -8.66 -1.84
N VAL A 140 -15.08 -8.53 -3.08
CA VAL A 140 -15.96 -8.49 -4.26
C VAL A 140 -16.75 -9.79 -4.41
N ALA A 141 -16.10 -10.94 -4.21
CA ALA A 141 -16.74 -12.25 -4.27
C ALA A 141 -17.89 -12.35 -3.25
N ARG A 142 -17.66 -11.97 -1.99
CA ARG A 142 -18.72 -11.94 -0.96
C ARG A 142 -19.89 -11.03 -1.34
N ARG A 143 -19.60 -9.83 -1.86
CA ARG A 143 -20.62 -8.84 -2.25
C ARG A 143 -21.47 -9.27 -3.44
N THR A 144 -20.95 -10.13 -4.30
CA THR A 144 -21.61 -10.55 -5.55
C THR A 144 -22.14 -11.98 -5.52
N GLY A 145 -21.79 -12.77 -4.49
CA GLY A 145 -22.07 -14.21 -4.45
C GLY A 145 -21.22 -15.04 -5.41
N ALA A 146 -20.18 -14.47 -6.01
CA ALA A 146 -19.25 -15.15 -6.91
C ALA A 146 -18.17 -15.91 -6.11
N ARG A 147 -17.36 -16.73 -6.80
CA ARG A 147 -16.13 -17.31 -6.22
C ARG A 147 -14.99 -16.32 -6.36
N VAL A 148 -14.06 -16.33 -5.40
CA VAL A 148 -12.85 -15.48 -5.41
C VAL A 148 -12.04 -15.63 -6.70
N SER A 149 -12.00 -16.84 -7.28
CA SER A 149 -11.27 -17.16 -8.51
C SER A 149 -12.00 -16.74 -9.79
N ASP A 150 -13.23 -16.24 -9.71
CA ASP A 150 -13.98 -15.84 -10.89
C ASP A 150 -13.39 -14.55 -11.51
N LEU A 151 -13.68 -14.33 -12.80
CA LEU A 151 -13.05 -13.26 -13.57
C LEU A 151 -13.29 -11.87 -12.97
N ILE A 152 -14.52 -11.57 -12.51
CA ILE A 152 -14.88 -10.23 -12.03
C ILE A 152 -14.11 -9.85 -10.75
N PRO A 153 -14.11 -10.65 -9.66
CA PRO A 153 -13.30 -10.36 -8.48
C PRO A 153 -11.81 -10.19 -8.78
N GLN A 154 -11.24 -11.05 -9.62
CA GLN A 154 -9.82 -10.98 -9.97
C GLN A 154 -9.48 -9.74 -10.79
N THR A 155 -10.31 -9.41 -11.78
CA THR A 155 -10.11 -8.20 -12.61
C THR A 155 -10.18 -6.94 -11.76
N LEU A 156 -11.18 -6.81 -10.88
CA LEU A 156 -11.26 -5.64 -9.99
C LEU A 156 -10.07 -5.56 -9.03
N ALA A 157 -9.58 -6.69 -8.51
CA ALA A 157 -8.38 -6.70 -7.68
C ALA A 157 -7.13 -6.24 -8.44
N TRP A 158 -6.94 -6.67 -9.69
CA TRP A 158 -5.84 -6.24 -10.54
C TRP A 158 -5.93 -4.77 -10.94
N LEU A 159 -7.11 -4.30 -11.31
CA LEU A 159 -7.36 -2.89 -11.62
C LEU A 159 -7.06 -1.99 -10.41
N MET A 160 -7.52 -2.38 -9.24
CA MET A 160 -7.24 -1.68 -7.98
C MET A 160 -5.75 -1.60 -7.67
N LEU A 161 -5.00 -2.68 -7.92
CA LEU A 161 -3.55 -2.67 -7.77
C LEU A 161 -2.90 -1.72 -8.78
N GLY A 162 -3.34 -1.73 -10.04
CA GLY A 162 -2.84 -0.83 -11.08
C GLY A 162 -3.05 0.64 -10.72
N VAL A 163 -4.24 1.00 -10.23
CA VAL A 163 -4.56 2.35 -9.71
C VAL A 163 -3.61 2.73 -8.58
N ALA A 164 -3.43 1.84 -7.59
CA ALA A 164 -2.56 2.12 -6.47
C ALA A 164 -1.10 2.33 -6.92
N LEU A 165 -0.55 1.47 -7.76
CA LEU A 165 0.84 1.59 -8.23
C LEU A 165 1.06 2.84 -9.07
N SER A 166 0.17 3.12 -10.03
CA SER A 166 0.26 4.31 -10.87
C SER A 166 0.21 5.60 -10.04
N ALA A 167 -0.67 5.67 -9.05
CA ALA A 167 -0.77 6.82 -8.16
C ALA A 167 0.49 7.00 -7.30
N HIS A 168 1.07 5.92 -6.78
CA HIS A 168 2.29 5.99 -5.97
C HIS A 168 3.49 6.41 -6.81
N GLU A 169 3.64 5.91 -8.04
CA GLU A 169 4.72 6.33 -8.95
C GLU A 169 4.60 7.82 -9.30
N PHE A 170 3.40 8.29 -9.64
CA PHE A 170 3.16 9.70 -9.92
C PHE A 170 3.44 10.60 -8.71
N TRP A 171 2.96 10.20 -7.54
CA TRP A 171 3.19 10.91 -6.29
C TRP A 171 4.67 10.95 -5.85
N LEU A 172 5.45 9.92 -6.18
CA LEU A 172 6.89 9.90 -5.93
C LEU A 172 7.66 10.80 -6.91
N ALA A 173 7.15 11.00 -8.12
CA ALA A 173 7.77 11.85 -9.13
C ALA A 173 7.46 13.34 -8.95
N ASP A 174 6.34 13.68 -8.30
CA ASP A 174 5.89 15.06 -8.08
C ASP A 174 5.52 15.32 -6.61
N GLU A 175 6.41 16.00 -5.88
CA GLU A 175 6.20 16.32 -4.47
C GLU A 175 5.08 17.34 -4.22
N SER A 176 4.63 18.06 -5.25
CA SER A 176 3.53 19.03 -5.12
C SER A 176 2.16 18.36 -5.02
N VAL A 177 2.07 17.09 -5.42
CA VAL A 177 0.83 16.31 -5.40
C VAL A 177 0.71 15.57 -4.07
N SER A 178 -0.51 15.53 -3.53
CA SER A 178 -0.81 14.69 -2.36
C SER A 178 -1.17 13.26 -2.79
N LEU A 179 -0.75 12.25 -2.01
CA LEU A 179 -1.09 10.86 -2.31
C LEU A 179 -2.61 10.60 -2.41
N PRO A 180 -3.47 11.16 -1.52
CA PRO A 180 -4.91 11.00 -1.65
C PRO A 180 -5.47 11.56 -2.96
N GLN A 181 -4.92 12.69 -3.45
CA GLN A 181 -5.30 13.25 -4.74
C GLN A 181 -4.90 12.31 -5.88
N ALA A 182 -3.64 11.86 -5.93
CA ALA A 182 -3.16 10.94 -6.97
C ALA A 182 -3.97 9.64 -7.01
N LEU A 183 -4.29 9.06 -5.85
CA LEU A 183 -5.12 7.86 -5.75
C LEU A 183 -6.55 8.08 -6.23
N GLY A 184 -7.15 9.22 -5.87
CA GLY A 184 -8.48 9.61 -6.33
C GLY A 184 -8.53 9.77 -7.83
N ASP A 185 -7.63 10.56 -8.40
CA ASP A 185 -7.57 10.86 -9.83
C ASP A 185 -7.31 9.58 -10.66
N ALA A 186 -6.42 8.70 -10.20
CA ALA A 186 -6.15 7.42 -10.85
C ALA A 186 -7.36 6.47 -10.79
N PHE A 187 -8.05 6.40 -9.65
CA PHE A 187 -9.26 5.60 -9.51
C PHE A 187 -10.38 6.12 -10.42
N ASP A 188 -10.60 7.43 -10.43
CA ASP A 188 -11.68 8.05 -11.20
C ASP A 188 -11.40 7.90 -12.71
N THR A 189 -10.13 7.93 -13.14
CA THR A 189 -9.73 7.61 -14.52
C THR A 189 -10.08 6.17 -14.93
N MET A 190 -9.88 5.20 -14.03
CA MET A 190 -10.30 3.81 -14.27
C MET A 190 -11.83 3.69 -14.31
N ALA A 191 -12.54 4.35 -13.39
CA ALA A 191 -14.01 4.31 -13.31
C ALA A 191 -14.67 4.95 -14.54
N ASP A 192 -14.08 6.04 -15.04
CA ASP A 192 -14.53 6.81 -16.21
C ASP A 192 -13.98 6.24 -17.54
N GLY A 193 -13.32 5.08 -17.54
CA GLY A 193 -12.70 4.45 -18.71
C GLY A 193 -13.63 4.17 -19.90
N GLN A 194 -14.91 4.54 -19.82
CA GLN A 194 -15.84 4.62 -20.95
C GLN A 194 -15.72 5.93 -21.77
N ASP A 195 -14.89 6.92 -21.38
CA ASP A 195 -14.72 8.20 -22.09
C ASP A 195 -13.24 8.68 -22.17
N LEU A 196 -12.30 7.74 -22.37
CA LEU A 196 -10.85 8.02 -22.41
C LEU A 196 -10.44 8.97 -23.56
N ASP A 197 -11.12 8.88 -24.70
CA ASP A 197 -10.84 9.72 -25.88
C ASP A 197 -11.23 11.21 -25.67
N ALA A 198 -12.23 11.51 -24.84
CA ALA A 198 -12.63 12.89 -24.56
C ALA A 198 -11.68 13.58 -23.57
N ARG A 199 -10.99 12.84 -22.70
CA ARG A 199 -10.06 13.38 -21.70
C ARG A 199 -8.67 13.68 -22.28
N LEU A 200 -8.12 12.78 -23.09
CA LEU A 200 -6.82 12.99 -23.76
C LEU A 200 -6.84 14.21 -24.71
N ASN A 201 -8.01 14.62 -25.19
CA ASN A 201 -8.19 15.82 -26.01
C ASN A 201 -8.33 17.13 -25.22
N ARG A 202 -8.59 17.06 -23.90
CA ARG A 202 -8.69 18.23 -23.00
C ARG A 202 -7.35 18.60 -22.38
N GLU A 203 -6.49 17.63 -22.09
CA GLU A 203 -5.15 17.87 -21.51
C GLU A 203 -4.11 18.34 -22.56
N ARG A 204 -4.46 18.31 -23.86
CA ARG A 204 -3.63 18.79 -24.97
C ARG A 204 -3.93 20.24 -25.41
N ARG A 205 -4.79 20.97 -24.69
CA ARG A 205 -5.13 22.37 -24.95
C ARG A 205 -4.69 23.25 -23.79
#